data_AF-A0A443S493-F1
#
_entry.id   AF-A0A443S493-F1
#
_cell.length_a   1.000
_cell.length_b   1.000
_cell.length_c   1.000
_cell.angle_alpha   90.00
_cell.angle_beta   90.00
_cell.angle_gamma   90.00
#
_symmetry.space_group_name_H-M   'P 1'
#
loop_
_entity.id
_entity.type
_entity.pdbx_description
1 polymer ?
#
loop_
_entity_poly.entity_id
_entity_poly.type
_entity_poly.pdbx_seq_one_letter_code
_entity_poly.pdbx_strand_id
1 'polypeptide(L)'
;YIGVVNRSQSDITKNKNIDAALEAEEHFFETHPAYHHIANRLGTRFLQKTLNEQLTKHITNAIPALVNKLQTTVRDLEDRKEKFQINVLDEDTKTKRILDALKEMKNDFEAKIGVVLKSSKVILPKDKLTGGALIKRIMNEKYRSAIDIMSFNDEEMRWVEKYAICV
;
A
#
# COMPACT_ATOMS: atom_id res chain seq x y z
N TYR A 1 -32.21 -6.91 -3.73
CA TYR A 1 -32.82 -5.61 -3.43
C TYR A 1 -34.07 -5.85 -2.60
N ILE A 2 -34.38 -4.97 -1.65
CA ILE A 2 -35.57 -5.05 -0.80
C ILE A 2 -36.40 -3.79 -1.07
N GLY A 3 -37.64 -3.97 -1.53
CA GLY A 3 -38.56 -2.87 -1.77
C GLY A 3 -39.24 -2.42 -0.48
N VAL A 4 -39.40 -1.11 -0.31
CA VAL A 4 -40.06 -0.48 0.84
C VAL A 4 -41.05 0.58 0.36
N VAL A 5 -42.16 0.74 1.07
CA VAL A 5 -43.17 1.78 0.82
C VAL A 5 -43.12 2.78 1.96
N ASN A 6 -42.69 3.99 1.66
CA ASN A 6 -42.57 5.07 2.64
C ASN A 6 -43.82 5.96 2.67
N ARG A 7 -43.91 6.78 3.73
CA ARG A 7 -44.93 7.83 3.84
C ARG A 7 -44.82 8.83 2.69
N SER A 8 -45.95 9.16 2.08
CA SER A 8 -46.04 10.19 1.05
C SER A 8 -45.97 11.60 1.67
N GLN A 9 -45.81 12.63 0.84
CA GLN A 9 -45.77 14.01 1.32
C GLN A 9 -47.06 14.41 2.07
N SER A 10 -48.22 13.89 1.65
CA SER A 10 -49.49 14.13 2.34
C SER A 10 -49.53 13.45 3.71
N ASP A 11 -48.99 12.24 3.83
CA ASP A 11 -48.93 11.49 5.09
C ASP A 11 -48.00 12.16 6.11
N ILE A 12 -46.94 12.81 5.63
CA ILE A 12 -46.02 13.59 6.47
C ILE A 12 -46.74 14.83 7.01
N THR A 13 -47.44 15.58 6.15
CA THR A 13 -48.20 16.77 6.58
C THR A 13 -49.29 16.43 7.60
N LYS A 14 -49.89 15.24 7.49
CA LYS A 14 -50.93 14.74 8.42
C LYS A 14 -50.35 14.06 9.67
N ASN A 15 -49.03 14.03 9.85
CA ASN A 15 -48.36 13.34 10.95
C ASN A 15 -48.82 11.88 11.11
N LYS A 16 -48.92 11.14 9.99
CA LYS A 16 -49.28 9.71 10.04
C LYS A 16 -48.30 8.95 10.94
N ASN A 17 -48.85 8.22 11.90
CA ASN A 17 -48.06 7.39 12.83
C ASN A 17 -47.23 6.35 12.05
N ILE A 18 -46.05 6.03 12.57
CA ILE A 18 -45.12 5.06 11.97
C ILE A 18 -45.75 3.68 11.95
N ASP A 19 -46.42 3.26 13.03
CA ASP A 19 -47.08 1.94 13.09
C ASP A 19 -48.19 1.82 12.03
N ALA A 20 -48.98 2.88 11.84
CA ALA A 20 -50.01 2.94 10.79
C ALA A 20 -49.41 2.98 9.37
N ALA A 21 -48.16 3.42 9.21
CA ALA A 21 -47.46 3.35 7.94
C ALA A 21 -46.92 1.94 7.67
N LEU A 22 -46.44 1.23 8.70
CA LEU A 22 -45.99 -0.15 8.60
C LEU A 22 -47.15 -1.11 8.27
N GLU A 23 -48.30 -0.94 8.91
CA GLU A 23 -49.49 -1.75 8.62
C GLU A 23 -50.03 -1.49 7.21
N ALA A 24 -50.01 -0.23 6.75
CA ALA A 24 -50.36 0.12 5.39
C ALA A 24 -49.36 -0.45 4.36
N GLU A 25 -48.08 -0.52 4.70
CA GLU A 25 -47.04 -1.15 3.86
C GLU A 25 -47.30 -2.66 3.72
N GLU A 26 -47.57 -3.35 4.83
CA GLU A 26 -47.89 -4.78 4.84
C GLU A 26 -49.13 -5.08 3.99
N HIS A 27 -50.22 -4.35 4.22
CA HIS A 27 -51.44 -4.50 3.45
C HIS A 27 -51.25 -4.19 1.95
N PHE A 28 -50.42 -3.20 1.62
CA PHE A 28 -50.10 -2.88 0.21
C PHE A 28 -49.39 -4.05 -0.47
N PHE A 29 -48.38 -4.65 0.16
CA PHE A 29 -47.66 -5.77 -0.43
C PHE A 29 -48.50 -7.04 -0.54
N GLU A 30 -49.42 -7.27 0.40
CA GLU A 30 -50.35 -8.40 0.34
C GLU A 30 -51.43 -8.22 -0.73
N THR A 31 -51.94 -7.02 -0.93
CA THR A 31 -53.07 -6.79 -1.84
C THR A 31 -52.62 -6.58 -3.30
N HIS A 32 -51.36 -6.20 -3.52
CA HIS A 32 -50.88 -5.84 -4.84
C HIS A 32 -50.56 -7.09 -5.70
N PRO A 33 -51.20 -7.27 -6.88
CA PRO A 33 -51.08 -8.50 -7.68
C PRO A 33 -49.65 -8.79 -8.18
N ALA A 34 -48.84 -7.75 -8.39
CA ALA A 34 -47.44 -7.91 -8.82
C ALA A 34 -46.47 -8.23 -7.67
N TYR A 35 -46.82 -7.95 -6.40
CA TYR A 35 -45.90 -8.11 -5.26
C TYR A 35 -46.35 -9.15 -4.24
N HIS A 36 -47.61 -9.60 -4.30
CA HIS A 36 -48.20 -10.58 -3.39
C HIS A 36 -47.31 -11.84 -3.20
N HIS A 37 -46.83 -12.41 -4.30
CA HIS A 37 -46.00 -13.61 -4.29
C HIS A 37 -44.62 -13.44 -3.62
N ILE A 38 -44.16 -12.20 -3.41
CA ILE A 38 -42.89 -11.86 -2.76
C ILE A 38 -43.07 -10.96 -1.53
N ALA A 39 -44.31 -10.77 -1.05
CA ALA A 39 -44.62 -9.90 0.08
C ALA A 39 -43.81 -10.27 1.34
N ASN A 40 -43.54 -11.56 1.54
CA ASN A 40 -42.74 -12.08 2.66
C ASN A 40 -41.24 -11.68 2.65
N ARG A 41 -40.71 -11.18 1.53
CA ARG A 41 -39.31 -10.76 1.35
C ARG A 41 -39.17 -9.26 1.11
N LEU A 42 -40.26 -8.52 1.32
CA LEU A 42 -40.35 -7.08 1.10
C LEU A 42 -40.72 -6.37 2.41
N GLY A 43 -40.65 -5.03 2.37
CA GLY A 43 -41.06 -4.17 3.47
C GLY A 43 -39.98 -3.90 4.50
N THR A 44 -40.29 -2.94 5.35
CA THR A 44 -39.36 -2.35 6.32
C THR A 44 -38.96 -3.36 7.40
N ARG A 45 -39.87 -4.24 7.81
CA ARG A 45 -39.59 -5.30 8.80
C ARG A 45 -38.56 -6.30 8.29
N PHE A 46 -38.70 -6.76 7.04
CA PHE A 46 -37.76 -7.68 6.42
C PHE A 46 -36.40 -7.02 6.17
N LEU A 47 -36.40 -5.76 5.75
CA LEU A 47 -35.19 -4.96 5.60
C LEU A 47 -34.42 -4.85 6.93
N GLN A 48 -35.11 -4.48 8.02
CA GLN A 48 -34.50 -4.34 9.33
C GLN A 48 -33.85 -5.66 9.80
N LYS A 49 -34.56 -6.78 9.65
CA LYS A 49 -34.03 -8.10 10.01
C LYS A 49 -32.79 -8.45 9.19
N THR A 50 -32.87 -8.26 7.87
CA THR A 50 -31.75 -8.54 6.95
C THR A 50 -30.54 -7.69 7.26
N LEU A 51 -30.72 -6.39 7.55
CA LEU A 51 -29.63 -5.50 7.93
C LEU A 51 -29.00 -5.92 9.25
N ASN A 52 -29.80 -6.27 10.26
CA ASN A 52 -29.28 -6.74 11.54
C ASN A 52 -28.50 -8.06 11.39
N GLU A 53 -29.00 -9.00 10.60
CA GLU A 53 -28.30 -10.26 10.30
C GLU A 53 -26.98 -10.01 9.56
N GLN A 54 -26.99 -9.15 8.53
CA GLN A 54 -25.79 -8.81 7.77
C GLN A 54 -24.75 -8.10 8.63
N LEU A 55 -25.17 -7.12 9.44
CA LEU A 55 -24.29 -6.39 10.34
C LEU A 55 -23.67 -7.33 11.38
N THR A 56 -24.49 -8.17 12.01
CA THR A 56 -24.02 -9.14 13.01
C THR A 56 -23.01 -10.10 12.38
N LYS A 57 -23.33 -10.69 11.23
CA LYS A 57 -22.44 -11.58 10.49
C LYS A 57 -21.13 -10.89 10.12
N HIS A 58 -21.18 -9.63 9.67
CA HIS A 58 -19.99 -8.87 9.32
C HIS A 58 -19.10 -8.64 10.54
N ILE A 59 -19.67 -8.22 11.68
CA ILE A 59 -18.95 -8.03 12.94
C ILE A 59 -18.31 -9.34 13.41
N THR A 60 -19.08 -10.44 13.46
CA THR A 60 -18.57 -11.76 13.88
C THR A 60 -17.45 -12.25 12.97
N ASN A 61 -17.52 -11.99 11.66
CA ASN A 61 -16.45 -12.36 10.73
C ASN A 61 -15.20 -11.48 10.85
N ALA A 62 -15.36 -10.21 11.22
CA ALA A 62 -14.26 -9.24 11.35
C ALA A 62 -13.49 -9.39 12.68
N ILE A 63 -14.18 -9.78 13.77
CA ILE A 63 -13.57 -9.92 15.11
C ILE A 63 -12.35 -10.86 15.12
N PRO A 64 -12.39 -12.09 14.59
CA PRO A 64 -11.25 -12.99 14.62
C PRO A 64 -10.01 -12.41 13.93
N ALA A 65 -10.20 -11.74 12.79
CA ALA A 65 -9.10 -11.08 12.07
C ALA A 65 -8.49 -9.94 12.91
N LEU A 66 -9.32 -9.15 13.59
CA LEU A 66 -8.85 -8.08 14.48
C LEU A 66 -8.11 -8.65 15.69
N VAL A 67 -8.64 -9.71 16.31
CA VAL A 67 -8.00 -10.39 17.45
C VAL A 67 -6.65 -10.96 17.05
N ASN A 68 -6.56 -11.65 15.92
CA ASN A 68 -5.29 -12.18 15.42
C ASN A 68 -4.27 -11.06 15.18
N LYS A 69 -4.68 -9.97 14.54
CA LYS A 69 -3.80 -8.80 14.31
C LYS A 69 -3.32 -8.18 15.62
N LEU A 70 -4.20 -8.09 16.62
CA LEU A 70 -3.86 -7.55 17.93
C LEU A 70 -2.90 -8.49 18.67
N GLN A 71 -3.13 -9.80 18.62
CA GLN A 71 -2.22 -10.80 19.19
C GLN A 71 -0.83 -10.76 18.54
N THR A 72 -0.75 -10.64 17.21
CA THR A 72 0.53 -10.44 16.52
C THR A 72 1.22 -9.16 16.98
N THR A 73 0.47 -8.05 17.08
CA THR A 73 1.03 -6.76 17.53
C THR A 73 1.54 -6.85 18.97
N VAL A 74 0.80 -7.52 19.86
CA VAL A 74 1.23 -7.74 21.25
C VAL A 74 2.51 -8.56 21.28
N ARG A 75 2.59 -9.66 20.52
CA ARG A 75 3.78 -10.51 20.44
C ARG A 75 5.00 -9.74 19.94
N ASP A 76 4.84 -8.97 18.86
CA ASP A 76 5.92 -8.14 18.31
C ASP A 76 6.43 -7.11 19.33
N LEU A 77 5.53 -6.57 20.16
CA LEU A 77 5.88 -5.64 21.24
C LEU A 77 6.57 -6.34 22.41
N GLU A 78 6.13 -7.54 22.77
CA GLU A 78 6.77 -8.37 23.80
C GLU A 78 8.19 -8.78 23.37
N ASP A 79 8.37 -9.25 22.14
CA ASP A 79 9.67 -9.61 21.57
C ASP A 79 10.61 -8.38 21.55
N ARG A 80 10.09 -7.21 21.16
CA ARG A 80 10.86 -5.96 21.24
C ARG A 80 11.21 -5.62 22.68
N LYS A 81 10.28 -5.73 23.62
CA LYS A 81 10.50 -5.44 25.05
C LYS A 81 11.57 -6.35 25.64
N GLU A 82 11.53 -7.65 25.38
CA GLU A 82 12.53 -8.61 25.84
C GLU A 82 13.92 -8.27 25.26
N LYS A 83 13.97 -7.96 23.96
CA LYS A 83 15.19 -7.45 23.31
C LYS A 83 15.68 -6.16 23.97
N PHE A 84 14.83 -5.32 24.54
CA PHE A 84 15.28 -4.14 25.29
C PHE A 84 15.71 -4.46 26.73
N GLN A 85 15.00 -5.32 27.45
CA GLN A 85 15.27 -5.62 28.87
C GLN A 85 16.53 -6.44 29.13
N ILE A 86 16.85 -7.44 28.29
CA ILE A 86 18.06 -8.27 28.45
C ILE A 86 19.35 -7.44 28.28
N ASN A 87 19.27 -6.26 27.68
CA ASN A 87 20.40 -5.53 27.13
C ASN A 87 20.68 -4.15 27.78
N VAL A 88 20.11 -3.88 28.96
CA VAL A 88 20.40 -2.65 29.74
C VAL A 88 21.31 -2.93 30.94
N LEU A 89 21.51 -4.20 31.30
CA LEU A 89 22.19 -4.59 32.53
C LEU A 89 23.73 -4.54 32.46
N ASP A 90 24.36 -4.32 31.29
CA ASP A 90 25.82 -4.46 31.15
C ASP A 90 26.44 -3.43 30.18
N GLU A 91 27.49 -2.69 30.58
CA GLU A 91 28.15 -1.65 29.76
C GLU A 91 28.72 -2.22 28.45
N ASP A 92 29.27 -3.44 28.47
CA ASP A 92 29.81 -4.13 27.29
C ASP A 92 28.72 -4.48 26.25
N THR A 93 27.46 -4.60 26.67
CA THR A 93 26.34 -4.83 25.74
C THR A 93 25.95 -3.59 24.97
N LYS A 94 26.24 -2.37 25.47
CA LYS A 94 25.98 -1.11 24.74
C LYS A 94 26.86 -0.98 23.51
N THR A 95 28.16 -1.27 23.64
CA THR A 95 29.12 -1.22 22.52
C THR A 95 28.79 -2.27 21.45
N LYS A 96 28.41 -3.49 21.87
CA LYS A 96 27.94 -4.54 20.96
C LYS A 96 26.66 -4.12 20.21
N ARG A 97 25.73 -3.41 20.87
CA ARG A 97 24.52 -2.88 20.24
C ARG A 97 24.80 -1.80 19.21
N ILE A 98 25.70 -0.87 19.51
CA ILE A 98 26.12 0.15 18.55
C ILE A 98 26.71 -0.54 17.31
N LEU A 99 27.54 -1.57 17.52
CA LEU A 99 28.12 -2.36 16.44
C LEU A 99 27.07 -3.11 15.62
N ASP A 100 26.09 -3.75 16.27
CA ASP A 100 25.03 -4.49 15.59
C ASP A 100 24.06 -3.56 14.84
N ALA A 101 23.73 -2.40 15.41
CA ALA A 101 22.97 -1.36 14.72
C ALA A 101 23.74 -0.80 13.51
N LEU A 102 25.05 -0.62 13.62
CA LEU A 102 25.91 -0.23 12.49
C LEU A 102 25.93 -1.29 11.39
N LYS A 103 25.98 -2.58 11.75
CA LYS A 103 25.90 -3.69 10.79
C LYS A 103 24.53 -3.78 10.12
N GLU A 104 23.46 -3.62 10.87
CA GLU A 104 22.09 -3.60 10.32
C GLU A 104 21.92 -2.44 9.35
N MET A 105 22.37 -1.24 9.72
CA MET A 105 22.35 -0.06 8.86
C MET A 105 23.23 -0.25 7.60
N LYS A 106 24.41 -0.88 7.72
CA LYS A 106 25.25 -1.25 6.58
C LYS A 106 24.51 -2.21 5.65
N ASN A 107 23.88 -3.25 6.18
CA ASN A 107 23.15 -4.24 5.38
C ASN A 107 21.93 -3.62 4.70
N ASP A 108 21.20 -2.74 5.37
CA ASP A 108 20.09 -1.98 4.80
C ASP A 108 20.55 -1.04 3.68
N PHE A 109 21.71 -0.41 3.86
CA PHE A 109 22.32 0.46 2.86
C PHE A 109 22.80 -0.35 1.66
N GLU A 110 23.46 -1.49 1.86
CA GLU A 110 23.86 -2.42 0.81
C GLU A 110 22.67 -3.03 0.09
N ALA A 111 21.57 -3.31 0.79
CA ALA A 111 20.33 -3.78 0.19
C ALA A 111 19.70 -2.69 -0.68
N LYS A 112 19.59 -1.45 -0.17
CA LYS A 112 19.04 -0.31 -0.94
C LYS A 112 19.92 0.06 -2.14
N ILE A 113 21.24 0.13 -1.97
CA ILE A 113 22.18 0.36 -3.07
C ILE A 113 22.19 -0.81 -4.04
N GLY A 114 22.21 -2.05 -3.54
CA GLY A 114 22.17 -3.26 -4.34
C GLY A 114 20.89 -3.33 -5.19
N VAL A 115 19.76 -2.89 -4.65
CA VAL A 115 18.49 -2.76 -5.36
C VAL A 115 18.52 -1.66 -6.43
N VAL A 116 19.22 -0.55 -6.20
CA VAL A 116 19.38 0.54 -7.18
C VAL A 116 20.39 0.18 -8.27
N LEU A 117 21.46 -0.55 -7.95
CA LEU A 117 22.53 -0.91 -8.89
C LEU A 117 22.25 -2.20 -9.66
N LYS A 118 21.68 -3.22 -9.01
CA LYS A 118 21.29 -4.49 -9.63
C LYS A 118 19.81 -4.38 -9.98
N SER A 119 19.54 -4.07 -11.24
CA SER A 119 18.24 -3.82 -11.91
C SER A 119 17.15 -4.90 -11.75
N SER A 120 17.19 -5.78 -10.75
CA SER A 120 16.53 -7.08 -10.85
C SER A 120 15.14 -7.19 -10.22
N LYS A 121 14.58 -6.24 -9.47
CA LYS A 121 13.23 -6.45 -8.87
C LYS A 121 12.53 -5.22 -8.26
N VAL A 122 12.73 -4.01 -8.78
CA VAL A 122 11.93 -2.84 -8.35
C VAL A 122 11.16 -2.27 -9.52
N ILE A 123 9.88 -1.94 -9.27
CA ILE A 123 9.03 -1.16 -10.17
C ILE A 123 9.61 0.25 -10.16
N LEU A 124 10.55 0.50 -11.06
CA LEU A 124 11.16 1.80 -11.25
C LEU A 124 10.24 2.65 -12.15
N PRO A 125 10.20 3.97 -11.97
CA PRO A 125 9.51 4.87 -12.90
C PRO A 125 10.05 4.63 -14.31
N LYS A 126 9.19 4.22 -15.25
CA LYS A 126 9.57 3.85 -16.63
C LYS A 126 10.17 5.00 -17.45
N ASP A 127 10.14 6.22 -16.90
CA ASP A 127 10.45 7.45 -17.60
C ASP A 127 11.90 7.93 -17.41
N LYS A 128 12.68 7.27 -16.54
CA LYS A 128 14.09 7.63 -16.30
C LYS A 128 14.99 6.42 -16.18
N LEU A 129 16.15 6.45 -16.84
CA LEU A 129 17.22 5.47 -16.65
C LEU A 129 17.77 5.64 -15.21
N THR A 130 17.77 4.60 -14.39
CA THR A 130 18.24 4.66 -12.99
C THR A 130 19.44 3.77 -12.73
N GLY A 131 20.20 4.12 -11.67
CA GLY A 131 21.26 3.29 -11.12
C GLY A 131 22.36 2.92 -12.11
N GLY A 132 22.65 1.62 -12.22
CA GLY A 132 23.74 1.09 -13.05
C GLY A 132 23.60 1.39 -14.55
N ALA A 133 22.36 1.46 -15.06
CA ALA A 133 22.11 1.78 -16.47
C ALA A 133 22.46 3.24 -16.79
N LEU A 134 22.15 4.18 -15.89
CA LEU A 134 22.52 5.59 -16.04
C LEU A 134 24.04 5.77 -15.98
N ILE A 135 24.70 5.11 -15.04
CA ILE A 135 26.16 5.13 -14.91
C ILE A 135 26.81 4.59 -16.19
N LYS A 136 26.34 3.45 -16.69
CA LYS A 136 26.84 2.84 -17.95
C LYS A 136 26.65 3.78 -19.14
N ARG A 137 25.49 4.45 -19.24
CA ARG A 137 25.23 5.42 -20.32
C ARG A 137 26.19 6.61 -20.25
N ILE A 138 26.35 7.23 -19.08
CA ILE A 138 27.28 8.37 -18.91
C ILE A 138 28.71 7.97 -19.27
N MET A 139 29.16 6.80 -18.80
CA MET A 139 30.50 6.29 -19.12
C MET A 139 30.68 6.03 -20.62
N ASN A 140 29.67 5.46 -21.29
CA ASN A 140 29.81 5.10 -22.69
C ASN A 140 29.57 6.27 -23.67
N GLU A 141 28.74 7.24 -23.31
CA GLU A 141 28.32 8.33 -24.21
C GLU A 141 29.19 9.59 -24.05
N LYS A 142 29.60 9.92 -22.81
CA LYS A 142 30.46 11.10 -22.56
C LYS A 142 31.94 10.75 -22.50
N TYR A 143 32.28 9.72 -21.73
CA TYR A 143 33.69 9.44 -21.46
C TYR A 143 34.36 8.64 -22.57
N ARG A 144 33.67 7.68 -23.20
CA ARG A 144 34.25 6.94 -24.33
C ARG A 144 34.52 7.83 -25.53
N SER A 145 33.57 8.71 -25.89
CA SER A 145 33.77 9.68 -26.96
C SER A 145 34.88 10.67 -26.64
N ALA A 146 35.01 11.13 -25.39
CA ALA A 146 36.13 12.01 -25.00
C ALA A 146 37.49 11.30 -25.07
N ILE A 147 37.55 10.01 -24.70
CA ILE A 147 38.77 9.20 -24.79
C ILE A 147 39.13 8.90 -26.25
N ASP A 148 38.16 8.60 -27.10
CA ASP A 148 38.39 8.42 -28.54
C ASP A 148 38.87 9.73 -29.20
N ILE A 149 38.30 10.89 -28.83
CA ILE A 149 38.77 12.18 -29.34
C ILE A 149 40.21 12.48 -28.89
N MET A 150 40.57 12.13 -27.64
CA MET A 150 41.95 12.30 -27.16
C MET A 150 42.94 11.34 -27.85
N SER A 151 42.53 10.11 -28.19
CA SER A 151 43.42 9.15 -28.86
C SER A 151 43.62 9.45 -30.34
N PHE A 152 42.65 10.11 -31.01
CA PHE A 152 42.81 10.59 -32.38
C PHE A 152 43.79 11.78 -32.51
N ASN A 153 44.07 12.52 -31.43
CA ASN A 153 44.95 13.68 -31.46
C ASN A 153 46.47 13.35 -31.45
N ASP A 154 46.83 12.06 -31.48
CA ASP A 154 48.23 11.61 -31.63
C ASP A 154 48.85 12.01 -32.97
N GLU A 155 48.04 12.28 -34.02
CA GLU A 155 48.55 12.80 -35.29
C GLU A 155 48.97 14.28 -35.21
N GLU A 156 48.28 15.10 -34.42
CA GLU A 156 48.68 16.49 -34.16
C GLU A 156 49.95 16.55 -33.30
N MET A 157 50.08 15.67 -32.29
CA MET A 157 51.31 15.52 -31.51
C MET A 157 52.50 15.13 -32.39
N ARG A 158 52.31 14.21 -33.35
CA ARG A 158 53.34 13.85 -34.34
C ARG A 158 53.72 15.02 -35.25
N TRP A 159 52.77 15.86 -35.64
CA TRP A 159 53.05 17.03 -36.46
C TRP A 159 53.87 18.08 -35.71
N VAL A 160 53.53 18.32 -34.43
CA VAL A 160 54.28 19.24 -33.56
C VAL A 160 55.69 18.72 -33.25
N GLU A 161 55.87 17.42 -33.03
CA GLU A 161 57.22 16.83 -32.92
C GLU A 161 58.04 16.98 -34.20
N LYS A 162 57.43 16.76 -35.37
CA LYS A 162 58.11 16.96 -36.67
C LYS A 162 58.50 18.42 -36.90
N TYR A 163 57.65 19.35 -36.48
CA TYR A 163 57.89 20.78 -36.64
C TYR A 163 58.96 21.30 -35.67
N ALA A 164 59.07 20.72 -34.48
CA ALA A 164 60.11 21.03 -33.50
C ALA A 164 61.51 20.50 -33.90
N ILE A 165 61.60 19.46 -34.73
CA ILE A 165 62.87 18.90 -35.23
C ILE A 165 63.37 19.65 -36.49
N CYS A 166 62.49 20.40 -37.18
CA CYS A 166 62.82 21.16 -38.38
C CYS A 166 63.21 22.64 -38.13
N VAL A 167 63.33 23.07 -36.87
CA VAL A 167 63.90 24.37 -36.45
C VAL A 167 65.25 24.14 -35.79
#